data_AF-A0A0G3GY87-F1
#
_entry.id   AF-A0A0G3GY87-F1
#
_cell.length_a   1.000
_cell.length_b   1.000
_cell.length_c   1.000
_cell.angle_alpha   90.00
_cell.angle_beta   90.00
_cell.angle_gamma   90.00
#
_symmetry.space_group_name_H-M   'P 1'
#
loop_
_entity.id
_entity.type
_entity.pdbx_description
1 polymer ?
#
loop_
_entity_poly.entity_id
_entity_poly.type
_entity_poly.pdbx_seq_one_letter_code
_entity_poly.pdbx_strand_id
1 'polypeptide(L)'
;MPKVMGFHDDLHIAGKEFSSLEVDAASFRRCEFVDLALSNSSLYYVSFENCSLSGIELAQTSLSRVSLFDSTVTGVAQPIPVKALKKLFNCTISGVELVGARSTHLDSLVVRGGSVSGSLSNVSFVEDKEASQLSGTDLSDAELHMVRFVGVPMERVIVADHVTKFIVPNWVEHAGAVSDYANAAMGKHSVESPEYRAAFHVFQQVQQDWERFRFAHGRGNDGARGGRFIAEAVNEQLPPSVQTAVIELYRAVTGIDFS
;
A
#
# COMPACT_ATOMS: atom_id res chain seq x y z
N MET A 1 -9.54 -33.75 -2.14
CA MET A 1 -9.80 -32.34 -2.48
C MET A 1 -9.47 -32.16 -3.94
N PRO A 2 -10.34 -31.55 -4.76
CA PRO A 2 -10.01 -31.24 -6.15
C PRO A 2 -8.81 -30.28 -6.18
N LYS A 3 -7.81 -30.61 -7.00
CA LYS A 3 -6.58 -29.83 -7.13
C LYS A 3 -6.46 -29.25 -8.54
N VAL A 4 -6.13 -27.97 -8.64
CA VAL A 4 -5.90 -27.23 -9.88
C VAL A 4 -4.46 -26.74 -9.87
N MET A 5 -3.71 -27.07 -10.93
CA MET A 5 -2.31 -26.69 -11.11
C MET A 5 -2.01 -26.48 -12.60
N GLY A 6 -0.96 -25.73 -12.90
CA GLY A 6 -0.47 -25.55 -14.27
C GLY A 6 -1.18 -24.41 -15.00
N PHE A 7 -1.16 -24.47 -16.33
CA PHE A 7 -1.64 -23.38 -17.19
C PHE A 7 -3.08 -23.62 -17.63
N HIS A 8 -3.89 -22.58 -17.50
CA HIS A 8 -5.29 -22.57 -17.84
C HIS A 8 -5.61 -21.31 -18.65
N ASP A 9 -6.02 -21.51 -19.89
CA ASP A 9 -6.26 -20.43 -20.84
C ASP A 9 -7.72 -20.41 -21.24
N ASP A 10 -8.26 -19.19 -21.43
CA ASP A 10 -9.56 -18.95 -22.06
C ASP A 10 -10.73 -19.68 -21.35
N LEU A 11 -10.62 -19.84 -20.01
CA LEU A 11 -11.70 -20.39 -19.20
C LEU A 11 -12.77 -19.34 -18.94
N HIS A 12 -14.04 -19.75 -19.05
CA HIS A 12 -15.18 -18.97 -18.60
C HIS A 12 -15.95 -19.77 -17.54
N ILE A 13 -15.95 -19.29 -16.30
CA ILE A 13 -16.64 -19.92 -15.19
C ILE A 13 -17.54 -18.88 -14.52
N ALA A 14 -18.85 -19.13 -14.54
CA ALA A 14 -19.85 -18.25 -13.96
C ALA A 14 -20.77 -18.99 -12.98
N GLY A 15 -21.08 -18.36 -11.85
CA GLY A 15 -22.10 -18.83 -10.88
C GLY A 15 -21.79 -20.20 -10.29
N LYS A 16 -20.52 -20.54 -10.11
CA LYS A 16 -20.09 -21.83 -9.56
C LYS A 16 -19.62 -21.70 -8.13
N GLU A 17 -20.01 -22.68 -7.34
CA GLU A 17 -19.51 -22.88 -5.99
C GLU A 17 -18.49 -24.01 -5.98
N PHE A 18 -17.32 -23.73 -5.41
CA PHE A 18 -16.30 -24.72 -5.11
C PHE A 18 -16.05 -24.74 -3.61
N SER A 19 -16.03 -25.95 -3.05
CA SER A 19 -15.70 -26.18 -1.64
C SER A 19 -14.45 -27.03 -1.55
N SER A 20 -13.51 -26.60 -0.69
CA SER A 20 -12.23 -27.29 -0.48
C SER A 20 -11.41 -27.48 -1.77
N LEU A 21 -11.41 -26.46 -2.64
CA LEU A 21 -10.58 -26.42 -3.84
C LEU A 21 -9.15 -26.03 -3.47
N GLU A 22 -8.17 -26.80 -3.95
CA GLU A 22 -6.75 -26.45 -3.82
C GLU A 22 -6.24 -25.96 -5.17
N VAL A 23 -5.93 -24.68 -5.29
CA VAL A 23 -5.32 -24.08 -6.47
C VAL A 23 -3.88 -23.75 -6.12
N ASP A 24 -2.93 -24.47 -6.71
CA ASP A 24 -1.52 -24.42 -6.33
C ASP A 24 -0.65 -24.34 -7.59
N ALA A 25 0.26 -23.36 -7.63
CA ALA A 25 1.14 -23.13 -8.78
C ALA A 25 0.37 -23.11 -10.12
N ALA A 26 -0.76 -22.40 -10.13
CA ALA A 26 -1.65 -22.29 -11.28
C ALA A 26 -1.53 -20.91 -11.93
N SER A 27 -1.59 -20.88 -13.25
CA SER A 27 -1.64 -19.64 -14.05
C SER A 27 -2.89 -19.63 -14.91
N PHE A 28 -3.69 -18.59 -14.74
CA PHE A 28 -4.89 -18.33 -15.53
C PHE A 28 -4.62 -17.20 -16.51
N ARG A 29 -4.89 -17.41 -17.79
CA ARG A 29 -4.68 -16.42 -18.84
C ARG A 29 -5.93 -16.21 -19.68
N ARG A 30 -6.35 -14.96 -19.87
CA ARG A 30 -7.58 -14.61 -20.61
C ARG A 30 -8.82 -15.33 -20.06
N CYS A 31 -8.85 -15.54 -18.75
CA CYS A 31 -9.96 -16.22 -18.09
C CYS A 31 -10.97 -15.22 -17.54
N GLU A 32 -12.22 -15.64 -17.48
CA GLU A 32 -13.33 -14.90 -16.91
C GLU A 32 -13.96 -15.71 -15.77
N PHE A 33 -14.00 -15.10 -14.59
CA PHE A 33 -14.57 -15.66 -13.38
C PHE A 33 -15.64 -14.71 -12.85
N VAL A 34 -16.90 -15.14 -12.89
CA VAL A 34 -18.05 -14.32 -12.51
C VAL A 34 -18.85 -15.04 -11.42
N ASP A 35 -19.15 -14.35 -10.33
CA ASP A 35 -20.00 -14.85 -9.24
C ASP A 35 -19.54 -16.24 -8.74
N LEU A 36 -18.23 -16.36 -8.47
CA LEU A 36 -17.65 -17.60 -7.96
C LEU A 36 -17.60 -17.58 -6.44
N ALA A 37 -18.08 -18.66 -5.83
CA ALA A 37 -17.90 -18.90 -4.41
C ALA A 37 -16.80 -19.95 -4.18
N LEU A 38 -15.70 -19.52 -3.57
CA LEU A 38 -14.60 -20.37 -3.13
C LEU A 38 -14.69 -20.47 -1.60
N SER A 39 -15.28 -21.56 -1.13
CA SER A 39 -15.43 -21.83 0.31
C SER A 39 -14.36 -22.81 0.79
N ASN A 40 -13.75 -22.54 1.94
CA ASN A 40 -12.74 -23.42 2.55
C ASN A 40 -11.61 -23.83 1.57
N SER A 41 -11.27 -22.95 0.64
CA SER A 41 -10.36 -23.25 -0.47
C SER A 41 -8.98 -22.62 -0.21
N SER A 42 -7.99 -22.97 -1.03
CA SER A 42 -6.66 -22.36 -0.97
C SER A 42 -6.18 -21.95 -2.36
N LEU A 43 -5.66 -20.73 -2.46
CA LEU A 43 -4.95 -20.24 -3.64
C LEU A 43 -3.52 -19.92 -3.24
N TYR A 44 -2.59 -20.75 -3.69
CA TYR A 44 -1.17 -20.62 -3.41
C TYR A 44 -0.35 -20.51 -4.69
N TYR A 45 0.50 -19.48 -4.80
CA TYR A 45 1.28 -19.20 -6.02
C TYR A 45 0.41 -19.16 -7.28
N VAL A 46 -0.65 -18.37 -7.25
CA VAL A 46 -1.58 -18.24 -8.38
C VAL A 46 -1.31 -16.94 -9.14
N SER A 47 -1.26 -17.01 -10.46
CA SER A 47 -1.20 -15.83 -11.35
C SER A 47 -2.45 -15.71 -12.21
N PHE A 48 -2.94 -14.48 -12.33
CA PHE A 48 -3.99 -14.11 -13.28
C PHE A 48 -3.41 -13.10 -14.28
N GLU A 49 -3.48 -13.41 -15.56
CA GLU A 49 -2.96 -12.58 -16.65
C GLU A 49 -4.06 -12.30 -17.66
N ASN A 50 -4.37 -11.03 -17.93
CA ASN A 50 -5.48 -10.64 -18.81
C ASN A 50 -6.83 -11.24 -18.39
N CYS A 51 -7.09 -11.36 -17.09
CA CYS A 51 -8.31 -11.99 -16.56
C CYS A 51 -9.33 -10.96 -16.05
N SER A 52 -10.59 -11.38 -16.01
CA SER A 52 -11.67 -10.67 -15.33
C SER A 52 -12.18 -11.50 -14.15
N LEU A 53 -12.18 -10.90 -12.95
CA LEU A 53 -12.69 -11.50 -11.72
C LEU A 53 -13.77 -10.59 -11.14
N SER A 54 -15.03 -11.01 -11.19
CA SER A 54 -16.15 -10.22 -10.69
C SER A 54 -17.01 -11.04 -9.73
N GLY A 55 -17.45 -10.45 -8.62
CA GLY A 55 -18.38 -11.10 -7.70
C GLY A 55 -17.78 -12.30 -6.96
N ILE A 56 -16.49 -12.25 -6.64
CA ILE A 56 -15.80 -13.40 -6.04
C ILE A 56 -16.03 -13.43 -4.52
N GLU A 57 -16.49 -14.58 -4.03
CA GLU A 57 -16.59 -14.87 -2.60
C GLU A 57 -15.47 -15.82 -2.15
N LEU A 58 -14.77 -15.45 -1.10
CA LEU A 58 -13.58 -16.11 -0.55
C LEU A 58 -13.81 -16.58 0.90
N ALA A 59 -15.02 -17.03 1.23
CA ALA A 59 -15.38 -17.45 2.58
C ALA A 59 -14.45 -18.55 3.10
N GLN A 60 -13.73 -18.27 4.19
CA GLN A 60 -12.72 -19.18 4.78
C GLN A 60 -11.64 -19.64 3.78
N THR A 61 -11.38 -18.85 2.74
CA THR A 61 -10.37 -19.17 1.72
C THR A 61 -9.03 -18.54 2.06
N SER A 62 -7.98 -19.34 1.97
CA SER A 62 -6.61 -18.90 2.19
C SER A 62 -6.00 -18.41 0.88
N LEU A 63 -5.55 -17.16 0.87
CA LEU A 63 -4.80 -16.58 -0.24
C LEU A 63 -3.33 -16.42 0.15
N SER A 64 -2.43 -16.83 -0.73
CA SER A 64 -1.00 -16.60 -0.53
C SER A 64 -0.24 -16.57 -1.85
N ARG A 65 0.53 -15.51 -2.03
CA ARG A 65 1.36 -15.28 -3.21
C ARG A 65 0.59 -15.14 -4.53
N VAL A 66 -0.57 -14.49 -4.46
CA VAL A 66 -1.39 -14.20 -5.64
C VAL A 66 -0.81 -13.01 -6.40
N SER A 67 -0.70 -13.12 -7.73
CA SER A 67 -0.26 -12.04 -8.62
C SER A 67 -1.28 -11.79 -9.71
N LEU A 68 -1.50 -10.53 -10.06
CA LEU A 68 -2.36 -10.12 -11.16
C LEU A 68 -1.58 -9.23 -12.14
N PHE A 69 -1.82 -9.45 -13.42
CA PHE A 69 -1.22 -8.73 -14.54
C PHE A 69 -2.32 -8.40 -15.56
N ASP A 70 -2.43 -7.13 -15.95
CA ASP A 70 -3.35 -6.67 -16.99
C ASP A 70 -4.80 -7.15 -16.76
N SER A 71 -5.22 -7.25 -15.49
CA SER A 71 -6.45 -7.91 -15.08
C SER A 71 -7.41 -6.95 -14.37
N THR A 72 -8.69 -7.27 -14.39
CA THR A 72 -9.74 -6.52 -13.69
C THR A 72 -10.30 -7.35 -12.54
N VAL A 73 -10.43 -6.73 -11.36
CA VAL A 73 -11.04 -7.33 -10.17
C VAL A 73 -12.10 -6.40 -9.61
N THR A 74 -13.34 -6.89 -9.51
CA THR A 74 -14.47 -6.13 -9.00
C THR A 74 -15.33 -6.96 -8.04
N GLY A 75 -15.93 -6.30 -7.04
CA GLY A 75 -16.95 -6.94 -6.21
C GLY A 75 -16.48 -8.18 -5.45
N VAL A 76 -15.28 -8.13 -4.86
CA VAL A 76 -14.84 -9.20 -3.94
C VAL A 76 -15.53 -9.00 -2.60
N ALA A 77 -16.23 -10.02 -2.12
CA ALA A 77 -17.12 -9.88 -0.96
C ALA A 77 -16.39 -9.75 0.39
N GLN A 78 -15.14 -10.21 0.49
CA GLN A 78 -14.35 -10.21 1.72
C GLN A 78 -13.11 -9.32 1.58
N PRO A 79 -12.64 -8.71 2.69
CA PRO A 79 -11.38 -7.98 2.69
C PRO A 79 -10.21 -8.89 2.31
N ILE A 80 -9.34 -8.39 1.43
CA ILE A 80 -8.16 -9.12 0.96
C ILE A 80 -6.92 -8.65 1.75
N PRO A 81 -6.24 -9.54 2.48
CA PRO A 81 -4.98 -9.18 3.11
C PRO A 81 -3.91 -8.88 2.06
N VAL A 82 -3.29 -7.70 2.07
CA VAL A 82 -2.23 -7.37 1.08
C VAL A 82 -1.04 -8.32 1.16
N LYS A 83 -0.78 -8.94 2.33
CA LYS A 83 0.24 -9.98 2.51
C LYS A 83 0.00 -11.24 1.66
N ALA A 84 -1.26 -11.47 1.27
CA ALA A 84 -1.64 -12.55 0.38
C ALA A 84 -1.26 -12.26 -1.08
N LEU A 85 -1.11 -10.99 -1.42
CA LEU A 85 -0.78 -10.51 -2.75
C LEU A 85 0.75 -10.36 -2.91
N LYS A 86 1.22 -10.45 -4.15
CA LYS A 86 2.63 -10.23 -4.50
C LYS A 86 2.81 -9.13 -5.53
N LYS A 87 2.02 -9.16 -6.59
CA LYS A 87 2.12 -8.20 -7.69
C LYS A 87 0.74 -7.82 -8.20
N LEU A 88 0.53 -6.53 -8.45
CA LEU A 88 -0.64 -5.99 -9.15
C LEU A 88 -0.13 -5.04 -10.23
N PHE A 89 0.07 -5.55 -11.45
CA PHE A 89 0.62 -4.75 -12.55
C PHE A 89 -0.45 -4.48 -13.61
N ASN A 90 -0.64 -3.22 -13.96
CA ASN A 90 -1.64 -2.75 -14.93
C ASN A 90 -3.05 -3.28 -14.63
N CYS A 91 -3.38 -3.42 -13.35
CA CYS A 91 -4.67 -3.98 -12.94
C CYS A 91 -5.68 -2.86 -12.64
N THR A 92 -6.95 -3.15 -12.87
CA THR A 92 -8.06 -2.34 -12.35
C THR A 92 -8.68 -3.10 -11.18
N ILE A 93 -8.48 -2.62 -9.95
CA ILE A 93 -9.06 -3.19 -8.73
C ILE A 93 -10.11 -2.21 -8.24
N SER A 94 -11.39 -2.56 -8.33
CA SER A 94 -12.46 -1.61 -8.02
C SER A 94 -13.43 -2.13 -6.98
N GLY A 95 -13.68 -1.31 -5.96
CA GLY A 95 -14.61 -1.63 -4.87
C GLY A 95 -14.16 -2.81 -4.02
N VAL A 96 -12.85 -2.99 -3.84
CA VAL A 96 -12.26 -4.06 -3.03
C VAL A 96 -11.65 -3.45 -1.77
N GLU A 97 -11.84 -4.09 -0.62
CA GLU A 97 -11.15 -3.73 0.61
C GLU A 97 -9.80 -4.46 0.68
N LEU A 98 -8.70 -3.72 0.66
CA LEU A 98 -7.36 -4.27 0.89
C LEU A 98 -6.87 -3.90 2.29
N VAL A 99 -6.49 -4.93 3.05
CA VAL A 99 -6.09 -4.77 4.46
C VAL A 99 -4.64 -5.16 4.66
N GLY A 100 -3.86 -4.22 5.15
CA GLY A 100 -2.47 -4.39 5.53
C GLY A 100 -2.27 -5.11 6.85
N ALA A 101 -1.00 -5.32 7.20
CA ALA A 101 -0.63 -5.77 8.54
C ALA A 101 -0.54 -4.58 9.52
N ARG A 102 -0.78 -4.82 10.81
CA ARG A 102 -0.63 -3.79 11.85
C ARG A 102 0.80 -3.19 11.84
N SER A 103 0.87 -1.90 12.23
CA SER A 103 1.82 -0.83 11.83
C SER A 103 3.33 -1.07 11.79
N THR A 104 3.86 -2.22 12.21
CA THR A 104 5.31 -2.49 12.22
C THR A 104 5.79 -3.34 11.04
N HIS A 105 4.89 -4.00 10.32
CA HIS A 105 5.26 -4.82 9.17
C HIS A 105 5.21 -3.98 7.89
N LEU A 106 6.22 -4.16 7.05
CA LEU A 106 6.27 -3.59 5.71
C LEU A 106 5.72 -4.62 4.74
N ASP A 107 4.75 -4.21 3.93
CA ASP A 107 4.11 -5.11 2.98
C ASP A 107 5.04 -5.39 1.80
N SER A 108 5.05 -6.64 1.34
CA SER A 108 5.87 -7.06 0.20
C SER A 108 5.17 -6.88 -1.16
N LEU A 109 3.96 -6.32 -1.15
CA LEU A 109 3.16 -6.11 -2.34
C LEU A 109 3.81 -5.06 -3.23
N VAL A 110 3.95 -5.37 -4.52
CA VAL A 110 4.39 -4.40 -5.53
C VAL A 110 3.23 -4.11 -6.47
N VAL A 111 2.92 -2.83 -6.65
CA VAL A 111 1.85 -2.33 -7.51
C VAL A 111 2.47 -1.42 -8.56
N ARG A 112 2.05 -1.54 -9.82
CA ARG A 112 2.54 -0.71 -10.94
C ARG A 112 1.43 -0.51 -11.95
N GLY A 113 1.28 0.69 -12.47
CA GLY A 113 0.23 1.02 -13.41
C GLY A 113 -1.17 0.82 -12.82
N GLY A 114 -2.18 0.97 -13.68
CA GLY A 114 -3.57 0.65 -13.35
C GLY A 114 -4.18 1.54 -12.27
N SER A 115 -5.28 1.07 -11.70
CA SER A 115 -6.02 1.79 -10.66
C SER A 115 -6.47 0.86 -9.52
N VAL A 116 -6.51 1.41 -8.31
CA VAL A 116 -7.08 0.75 -7.14
C VAL A 116 -8.08 1.73 -6.51
N SER A 117 -9.34 1.30 -6.38
CA SER A 117 -10.41 2.02 -5.67
C SER A 117 -11.05 1.11 -4.62
N GLY A 118 -11.92 1.69 -3.78
CA GLY A 118 -12.41 1.03 -2.58
C GLY A 118 -11.61 1.48 -1.36
N SER A 119 -11.39 0.59 -0.38
CA SER A 119 -10.73 0.97 0.87
C SER A 119 -9.36 0.30 1.03
N LEU A 120 -8.35 1.10 1.38
CA LEU A 120 -7.01 0.66 1.75
C LEU A 120 -6.79 0.93 3.23
N SER A 121 -6.68 -0.12 4.03
CA SER A 121 -6.57 0.00 5.49
C SER A 121 -5.29 -0.62 6.03
N ASN A 122 -4.48 0.16 6.76
CA ASN A 122 -3.20 -0.27 7.35
C ASN A 122 -2.14 -0.74 6.33
N VAL A 123 -2.21 -0.26 5.08
CA VAL A 123 -1.31 -0.70 3.99
C VAL A 123 -0.03 0.12 3.97
N SER A 124 1.11 -0.53 3.79
CA SER A 124 2.41 0.14 3.65
C SER A 124 3.03 -0.19 2.30
N PHE A 125 2.87 0.70 1.33
CA PHE A 125 3.60 0.62 0.07
C PHE A 125 5.05 1.02 0.32
N VAL A 126 5.95 0.07 0.13
CA VAL A 126 7.39 0.27 0.30
C VAL A 126 8.05 0.26 -1.05
N GLU A 127 8.94 1.23 -1.28
CA GLU A 127 9.72 1.29 -2.51
C GLU A 127 10.44 -0.02 -2.75
N ASP A 128 10.34 -0.49 -3.98
CA ASP A 128 10.81 -1.81 -4.36
C ASP A 128 12.25 -1.73 -4.91
N LYS A 129 12.95 -2.87 -5.00
CA LYS A 129 14.35 -2.90 -5.46
C LYS A 129 14.54 -2.39 -6.91
N GLU A 130 13.48 -2.40 -7.71
CA GLU A 130 13.46 -1.88 -9.09
C GLU A 130 13.09 -0.40 -9.12
N ALA A 131 12.86 0.21 -7.94
CA ALA A 131 12.67 1.65 -7.77
C ALA A 131 11.46 2.17 -8.58
N SER A 132 10.37 1.41 -8.52
CA SER A 132 9.21 1.51 -9.41
C SER A 132 7.87 1.25 -8.72
N GLN A 133 7.85 1.18 -7.39
CA GLN A 133 6.62 0.97 -6.63
C GLN A 133 5.63 2.09 -6.95
N LEU A 134 4.38 1.69 -7.21
CA LEU A 134 3.25 2.55 -7.58
C LEU A 134 3.48 3.42 -8.83
N SER A 135 4.47 3.09 -9.68
CA SER A 135 4.73 3.86 -10.89
C SER A 135 3.52 3.84 -11.83
N GLY A 136 2.89 5.00 -12.04
CA GLY A 136 1.73 5.14 -12.91
C GLY A 136 0.45 4.55 -12.31
N THR A 137 0.39 4.37 -10.99
CA THR A 137 -0.79 3.82 -10.30
C THR A 137 -1.72 4.95 -9.86
N ASP A 138 -3.01 4.74 -10.12
CA ASP A 138 -4.07 5.63 -9.71
C ASP A 138 -4.79 5.13 -8.43
N LEU A 139 -4.73 5.96 -7.38
CA LEU A 139 -5.41 5.77 -6.10
C LEU A 139 -6.40 6.92 -5.81
N SER A 140 -6.79 7.71 -6.81
CA SER A 140 -7.66 8.90 -6.60
C SER A 140 -9.02 8.54 -6.01
N ASP A 141 -9.52 7.35 -6.32
CA ASP A 141 -10.82 6.85 -5.87
C ASP A 141 -10.70 5.86 -4.69
N ALA A 142 -9.52 5.75 -4.08
CA ALA A 142 -9.30 4.93 -2.90
C ALA A 142 -9.47 5.74 -1.60
N GLU A 143 -10.19 5.16 -0.65
CA GLU A 143 -10.21 5.61 0.73
C GLU A 143 -8.95 5.13 1.45
N LEU A 144 -8.11 6.06 1.90
CA LEU A 144 -6.83 5.75 2.53
C LEU A 144 -6.93 5.85 4.06
N HIS A 145 -6.96 4.71 4.75
CA HIS A 145 -6.93 4.65 6.21
C HIS A 145 -5.60 4.04 6.69
N MET A 146 -4.80 4.81 7.42
CA MET A 146 -3.50 4.34 7.94
C MET A 146 -2.56 3.82 6.83
N VAL A 147 -2.56 4.46 5.67
CA VAL A 147 -1.72 4.10 4.51
C VAL A 147 -0.38 4.83 4.57
N ARG A 148 0.71 4.12 4.20
CA ARG A 148 2.07 4.66 4.13
C ARG A 148 2.70 4.46 2.76
N PHE A 149 3.52 5.42 2.33
CA PHE A 149 4.31 5.39 1.11
C PHE A 149 5.79 5.54 1.47
N VAL A 150 6.43 4.44 1.86
CA VAL A 150 7.78 4.44 2.45
C VAL A 150 8.84 4.39 1.36
N GLY A 151 9.56 5.49 1.18
CA GLY A 151 10.59 5.64 0.15
C GLY A 151 10.04 5.81 -1.26
N VAL A 152 8.73 5.96 -1.44
CA VAL A 152 8.09 6.12 -2.75
C VAL A 152 8.01 7.61 -3.11
N PRO A 153 8.52 8.04 -4.28
CA PRO A 153 8.30 9.38 -4.82
C PRO A 153 6.83 9.62 -5.16
N MET A 154 6.21 10.61 -4.52
CA MET A 154 4.76 10.83 -4.63
C MET A 154 4.33 11.33 -6.01
N GLU A 155 5.23 11.85 -6.84
CA GLU A 155 4.95 12.23 -8.23
C GLU A 155 4.51 11.05 -9.11
N ARG A 156 4.74 9.83 -8.64
CA ARG A 156 4.35 8.60 -9.34
C ARG A 156 2.92 8.15 -9.04
N VAL A 157 2.35 8.65 -7.96
CA VAL A 157 1.11 8.16 -7.38
C VAL A 157 0.04 9.22 -7.55
N ILE A 158 -1.03 8.88 -8.25
CA ILE A 158 -2.21 9.74 -8.31
C ILE A 158 -3.04 9.44 -7.07
N VAL A 159 -3.38 10.48 -6.31
CA VAL A 159 -4.19 10.38 -5.08
C VAL A 159 -5.28 11.45 -5.11
N ALA A 160 -6.30 11.29 -4.27
CA ALA A 160 -7.39 12.26 -4.19
C ALA A 160 -6.88 13.65 -3.77
N ASP A 161 -7.54 14.71 -4.24
CA ASP A 161 -7.15 16.10 -3.97
C ASP A 161 -6.95 16.39 -2.48
N HIS A 162 -7.85 15.88 -1.62
CA HIS A 162 -7.76 16.08 -0.17
C HIS A 162 -6.55 15.39 0.49
N VAL A 163 -5.92 14.42 -0.18
CA VAL A 163 -4.71 13.72 0.27
C VAL A 163 -3.46 14.53 -0.12
N THR A 164 -3.50 15.24 -1.25
CA THR A 164 -2.34 15.96 -1.81
C THR A 164 -1.74 16.99 -0.86
N LYS A 165 -2.55 17.60 0.02
CA LYS A 165 -2.08 18.57 1.02
C LYS A 165 -1.09 17.98 2.03
N PHE A 166 -1.09 16.65 2.20
CA PHE A 166 -0.14 15.93 3.06
C PHE A 166 1.10 15.44 2.30
N ILE A 167 1.35 15.95 1.10
CA ILE A 167 2.58 15.68 0.35
C ILE A 167 3.50 16.88 0.49
N VAL A 168 4.67 16.65 1.09
CA VAL A 168 5.76 17.63 1.12
C VAL A 168 6.54 17.50 -0.19
N PRO A 169 6.50 18.48 -1.11
CA PRO A 169 7.26 18.43 -2.36
C PRO A 169 8.75 18.59 -2.09
N ASN A 170 9.59 18.22 -3.06
CA ASN A 170 11.06 18.37 -2.98
C ASN A 170 11.64 17.87 -1.64
N TRP A 171 11.20 16.68 -1.20
CA TRP A 171 11.42 16.18 0.15
C TRP A 171 12.90 16.17 0.57
N VAL A 172 13.81 16.01 -0.39
CA VAL A 172 15.26 16.07 -0.17
C VAL A 172 15.73 17.36 0.52
N GLU A 173 15.09 18.50 0.24
CA GLU A 173 15.44 19.79 0.84
C GLU A 173 14.99 19.90 2.31
N HIS A 174 14.00 19.10 2.70
CA HIS A 174 13.38 19.16 4.03
C HIS A 174 13.82 18.03 4.96
N ALA A 175 14.13 16.85 4.42
CA ALA A 175 14.32 15.63 5.19
C ALA A 175 15.41 15.75 6.28
N GLY A 176 16.53 16.41 5.96
CA GLY A 176 17.59 16.74 6.91
C GLY A 176 17.10 17.57 8.09
N ALA A 177 16.51 18.74 7.77
CA ALA A 177 16.03 19.66 8.78
C ALA A 177 14.91 19.06 9.65
N VAL A 178 14.00 18.26 9.06
CA VAL A 178 12.93 17.58 9.81
C VAL A 178 13.51 16.55 10.77
N SER A 179 14.47 15.73 10.30
CA SER A 179 15.17 14.74 11.12
C SER A 179 15.90 15.41 12.29
N ASP A 180 16.65 16.48 12.03
CA ASP A 180 17.41 17.19 13.06
C ASP A 180 16.50 17.88 14.08
N TYR A 181 15.42 18.51 13.62
CA TYR A 181 14.43 19.14 14.50
C TYR A 181 13.77 18.10 15.41
N ALA A 182 13.32 16.97 14.84
CA ALA A 182 12.72 15.89 15.61
C ALA A 182 13.70 15.31 16.65
N ASN A 183 14.95 15.07 16.25
CA ASN A 183 15.97 14.60 17.18
C ASN A 183 16.23 15.61 18.32
N ALA A 184 16.32 16.90 18.02
CA ALA A 184 16.48 17.95 19.02
C ALA A 184 15.27 18.04 19.97
N ALA A 185 14.04 17.91 19.45
CA ALA A 185 12.82 17.92 20.26
C ALA A 185 12.79 16.73 21.24
N MET A 186 13.19 15.53 20.82
CA MET A 186 13.31 14.37 21.72
C MET A 186 14.28 14.61 22.89
N GLY A 187 15.32 15.44 22.70
CA GLY A 187 16.26 15.80 23.78
C GLY A 187 15.78 16.92 24.71
N LYS A 188 14.76 17.69 24.30
CA LYS A 188 14.26 18.86 25.04
C LYS A 188 12.99 18.58 25.85
N HIS A 189 12.20 17.60 25.44
CA HIS A 189 10.89 17.32 26.01
C HIS A 189 10.86 16.00 26.77
N SER A 190 9.93 15.85 27.73
CA SER A 190 9.76 14.59 28.46
C SER A 190 9.12 13.52 27.56
N VAL A 191 9.44 12.24 27.81
CA VAL A 191 8.97 11.11 26.99
C VAL A 191 7.44 11.03 26.87
N GLU A 192 6.73 11.47 27.90
CA GLU A 192 5.26 11.46 27.96
C GLU A 192 4.60 12.63 27.21
N SER A 193 5.39 13.66 26.86
CA SER A 193 4.85 14.86 26.21
C SER A 193 4.42 14.59 24.76
N PRO A 194 3.40 15.32 24.25
CA PRO A 194 3.02 15.24 22.85
C PRO A 194 4.16 15.56 21.89
N GLU A 195 5.01 16.53 22.22
CA GLU A 195 6.13 16.96 21.38
C GLU A 195 7.19 15.88 21.25
N TYR A 196 7.57 15.22 22.36
CA TYR A 196 8.49 14.09 22.30
C TYR A 196 7.93 12.97 21.45
N ARG A 197 6.66 12.58 21.68
CA ARG A 197 6.03 11.47 20.97
C ARG A 197 5.90 11.77 19.47
N ALA A 198 5.49 12.98 19.12
CA ALA A 198 5.43 13.44 17.73
C ALA A 198 6.82 13.37 17.09
N ALA A 199 7.83 13.94 17.75
CA ALA A 199 9.21 13.92 17.28
C ALA A 199 9.76 12.49 17.10
N PHE A 200 9.46 11.58 18.04
CA PHE A 200 9.83 10.18 17.93
C PHE A 200 9.20 9.51 16.71
N HIS A 201 7.89 9.70 16.49
CA HIS A 201 7.20 9.14 15.33
C HIS A 201 7.74 9.70 14.01
N VAL A 202 7.89 11.02 13.92
CA VAL A 202 8.46 11.70 12.74
C VAL A 202 9.87 11.18 12.46
N PHE A 203 10.76 11.19 13.45
CA PHE A 203 12.14 10.74 13.28
C PHE A 203 12.20 9.32 12.73
N GLN A 204 11.44 8.38 13.32
CA GLN A 204 11.40 6.99 12.88
C GLN A 204 10.89 6.85 11.43
N GLN A 205 9.84 7.59 11.04
CA GLN A 205 9.32 7.53 9.68
C GLN A 205 10.28 8.12 8.65
N VAL A 206 10.98 9.22 8.99
CA VAL A 206 11.98 9.83 8.11
C VAL A 206 13.19 8.91 7.90
N GLN A 207 13.69 8.25 8.95
CA GLN A 207 14.78 7.28 8.80
C GLN A 207 14.37 6.10 7.90
N GLN A 208 13.19 5.52 8.13
CA GLN A 208 12.69 4.41 7.31
C GLN A 208 12.50 4.83 5.85
N ASP A 209 11.97 6.02 5.59
CA ASP A 209 11.77 6.55 4.25
C ASP A 209 13.10 6.64 3.47
N TRP A 210 14.12 7.26 4.08
CA TRP A 210 15.44 7.38 3.47
C TRP A 210 16.14 6.04 3.26
N GLU A 211 16.09 5.15 4.25
CA GLU A 211 16.70 3.82 4.14
C GLU A 211 16.10 3.06 2.96
N ARG A 212 14.77 3.10 2.80
CA ARG A 212 14.07 2.42 1.71
C ARG A 212 14.34 3.06 0.36
N PHE A 213 14.26 4.38 0.27
CA PHE A 213 14.58 5.10 -0.97
C PHE A 213 16.03 4.84 -1.42
N ARG A 214 17.02 5.01 -0.53
CA ARG A 214 18.44 4.81 -0.87
C ARG A 214 18.79 3.35 -1.13
N PHE A 215 18.06 2.40 -0.54
CA PHE A 215 18.20 0.99 -0.88
C PHE A 215 17.77 0.71 -2.32
N ALA A 216 16.65 1.29 -2.76
CA ALA A 216 16.11 1.10 -4.11
C ALA A 216 16.85 1.91 -5.18
N HIS A 217 17.20 3.16 -4.88
CA HIS A 217 17.77 4.12 -5.84
C HIS A 217 19.28 4.28 -5.73
N GLY A 218 19.91 3.84 -4.64
CA GLY A 218 21.32 4.11 -4.36
C GLY A 218 21.55 5.45 -3.63
N ARG A 219 22.58 5.49 -2.78
CA ARG A 219 22.85 6.61 -1.85
C ARG A 219 23.15 7.96 -2.49
N GLY A 220 23.51 8.01 -3.77
CA GLY A 220 23.85 9.24 -4.50
C GLY A 220 22.65 9.96 -5.14
N ASN A 221 21.45 9.39 -5.03
CA ASN A 221 20.28 9.81 -5.81
C ASN A 221 19.20 10.52 -4.98
N ASP A 222 19.55 11.06 -3.81
CA ASP A 222 18.59 11.75 -2.94
C ASP A 222 17.85 12.90 -3.66
N GLY A 223 18.49 13.57 -4.63
CA GLY A 223 17.86 14.61 -5.44
C GLY A 223 16.68 14.14 -6.31
N ALA A 224 16.55 12.83 -6.54
CA ALA A 224 15.43 12.23 -7.27
C ALA A 224 14.28 11.76 -6.35
N ARG A 225 14.35 12.04 -5.03
CA ARG A 225 13.34 11.59 -4.06
C ARG A 225 11.95 12.13 -4.34
N GLY A 226 11.83 13.30 -4.96
CA GLY A 226 10.54 13.94 -5.20
C GLY A 226 9.81 14.23 -3.89
N GLY A 227 8.48 14.15 -3.90
CA GLY A 227 7.62 14.44 -2.77
C GLY A 227 7.46 13.25 -1.82
N ARG A 228 7.19 13.54 -0.54
CA ARG A 228 6.90 12.55 0.49
C ARG A 228 5.52 12.79 1.09
N PHE A 229 4.72 11.74 1.16
CA PHE A 229 3.49 11.73 1.95
C PHE A 229 3.80 11.57 3.44
N ILE A 230 3.32 12.49 4.27
CA ILE A 230 3.56 12.50 5.72
C ILE A 230 2.49 11.68 6.46
N ALA A 231 2.54 10.35 6.31
CA ALA A 231 1.55 9.44 6.90
C ALA A 231 1.35 9.58 8.42
N GLU A 232 2.39 10.00 9.13
CA GLU A 232 2.34 10.30 10.57
C GLU A 232 1.40 11.46 10.93
N ALA A 233 1.13 12.41 10.03
CA ALA A 233 0.20 13.52 10.28
C ALA A 233 -1.27 13.10 10.19
N VAL A 234 -1.56 12.02 9.47
CA VAL A 234 -2.91 11.44 9.31
C VAL A 234 -3.06 10.12 10.07
N ASN A 235 -2.17 9.84 11.02
CA ASN A 235 -2.19 8.61 11.79
C ASN A 235 -3.26 8.70 12.90
N GLU A 236 -4.42 8.12 12.63
CA GLU A 236 -5.59 8.06 13.51
C GLU A 236 -5.35 7.26 14.81
N GLN A 237 -4.25 6.51 14.92
CA GLN A 237 -3.88 5.81 16.15
C GLN A 237 -3.12 6.71 17.14
N LEU A 238 -2.66 7.89 16.70
CA LEU A 238 -2.03 8.86 17.58
C LEU A 238 -3.08 9.63 18.36
N PRO A 239 -2.84 9.94 19.66
CA PRO A 239 -3.70 10.86 20.40
C PRO A 239 -3.77 12.23 19.69
N PRO A 240 -4.92 12.94 19.75
CA PRO A 240 -5.07 14.23 19.06
C PRO A 240 -3.98 15.25 19.36
N SER A 241 -3.51 15.32 20.62
CA SER A 241 -2.42 16.23 21.00
C SER A 241 -1.09 15.89 20.31
N VAL A 242 -0.81 14.59 20.11
CA VAL A 242 0.39 14.14 19.39
C VAL A 242 0.25 14.44 17.90
N GLN A 243 -0.93 14.24 17.32
CA GLN A 243 -1.20 14.56 15.92
C GLN A 243 -1.02 16.06 15.64
N THR A 244 -1.54 16.93 16.52
CA THR A 244 -1.30 18.37 16.45
C THR A 244 0.20 18.69 16.49
N ALA A 245 0.94 18.09 17.43
CA ALA A 245 2.38 18.30 17.54
C ALA A 245 3.16 17.80 16.31
N VAL A 246 2.71 16.73 15.63
CA VAL A 246 3.30 16.28 14.34
C VAL A 246 3.10 17.35 13.26
N ILE A 247 1.88 17.88 13.12
CA ILE A 247 1.58 18.92 12.13
C ILE A 247 2.38 20.19 12.42
N GLU A 248 2.46 20.61 13.68
CA GLU A 248 3.23 21.78 14.09
C GLU A 248 4.72 21.62 13.83
N LEU A 249 5.28 20.43 14.06
CA LEU A 249 6.67 20.10 13.74
C LEU A 249 6.93 20.28 12.24
N TYR A 250 6.10 19.69 11.38
CA TYR A 250 6.24 19.83 9.94
C TYR A 250 6.08 21.28 9.49
N ARG A 251 5.07 21.99 10.01
CA ARG A 251 4.84 23.41 9.70
C ARG A 251 6.04 24.27 10.10
N ALA A 252 6.63 24.04 11.27
CA ALA A 252 7.77 24.79 11.76
C ALA A 252 9.03 24.61 10.90
N VAL A 253 9.23 23.41 10.33
CA VAL A 253 10.43 23.10 9.54
C VAL A 253 10.25 23.40 8.05
N THR A 254 9.08 23.10 7.50
CA THR A 254 8.83 23.18 6.04
C THR A 254 8.13 24.47 5.62
N GLY A 255 7.45 25.16 6.54
CA GLY A 255 6.58 26.29 6.23
C GLY A 255 5.27 25.93 5.53
N ILE A 256 5.00 24.63 5.30
CA ILE A 256 3.80 24.14 4.62
C ILE A 256 2.64 24.08 5.62
N ASP A 257 1.43 24.44 5.14
CA ASP A 257 0.21 24.28 5.90
C ASP A 257 -0.53 22.99 5.53
N PHE A 258 -0.97 22.25 6.55
CA PHE A 258 -1.59 20.93 6.44
C PHE A 258 -3.04 20.91 6.97
N SER A 259 -3.61 22.08 7.29
CA SER A 259 -5.00 22.22 7.76
C SER A 259 -6.02 21.70 6.75
#